data_AF-A0A9E1ILA0-F1
#
_entry.id   AF-A0A9E1ILA0-F1
#
_cell.length_a   1.000
_cell.length_b   1.000
_cell.length_c   1.000
_cell.angle_alpha   90.00
_cell.angle_beta   90.00
_cell.angle_gamma   90.00
#
_symmetry.space_group_name_H-M   'P 1'
#
loop_
_entity.id
_entity.type
_entity.pdbx_description
1 polymer ?
#
loop_
_entity_poly.entity_id
_entity_poly.type
_entity_poly.pdbx_seq_one_letter_code
_entity_poly.pdbx_strand_id
1 'polypeptide(L)'
;MSFRRDLDAFIAKLPADSDAVQTLARCRTFADLERLALRQGWIGPEKGGKRPRLVMHRNGSFLVVEYEDGWTRTLAHHPIRR
;
A
#
# COMPACT_ATOMS: atom_id res chain seq x y z
N MET A 1 17.19 -5.97 -8.68
CA MET A 1 16.76 -4.75 -7.97
C MET A 1 16.38 -5.16 -6.56
N SER A 2 16.67 -4.35 -5.54
CA SER A 2 16.34 -4.71 -4.15
C SER A 2 14.88 -4.35 -3.87
N PHE A 3 14.11 -5.30 -3.32
CA PHE A 3 12.75 -5.10 -2.83
C PHE A 3 12.54 -3.75 -2.13
N ARG A 4 13.51 -3.37 -1.28
CA ARG A 4 13.46 -2.12 -0.52
C ARG A 4 13.44 -0.88 -1.42
N ARG A 5 14.22 -0.90 -2.51
CA ARG A 5 14.27 0.20 -3.47
C ARG A 5 12.94 0.38 -4.21
N ASP A 6 12.32 -0.73 -4.60
CA ASP A 6 11.04 -0.71 -5.32
C ASP A 6 9.90 -0.28 -4.37
N LEU A 7 9.97 -0.70 -3.09
CA LEU A 7 9.07 -0.24 -2.04
C LEU A 7 9.26 1.26 -1.72
N ASP A 8 10.49 1.75 -1.60
CA ASP A 8 10.76 3.16 -1.36
C ASP A 8 10.29 4.02 -2.54
N ALA A 9 10.49 3.57 -3.78
CA ALA A 9 9.96 4.22 -4.98
C ALA A 9 8.43 4.21 -5.04
N PHE A 10 7.78 3.20 -4.44
CA PHE A 10 6.33 3.14 -4.29
C PHE A 10 5.83 4.12 -3.22
N ILE A 11 6.47 4.13 -2.05
CA ILE A 11 6.14 5.02 -0.92
C ILE A 11 6.29 6.49 -1.33
N ALA A 12 7.32 6.83 -2.11
CA ALA A 12 7.54 8.19 -2.59
C ALA A 12 6.42 8.76 -3.47
N LYS A 13 5.53 7.92 -4.01
CA LYS A 13 4.35 8.35 -4.78
C LYS A 13 3.13 8.64 -3.93
N LEU A 14 3.16 8.28 -2.64
CA LEU A 14 2.07 8.50 -1.71
C LEU A 14 2.20 9.85 -1.01
N PRO A 15 1.08 10.44 -0.54
CA PRO A 15 1.13 11.63 0.32
C PRO A 15 1.95 11.35 1.58
N ALA A 16 2.90 12.24 1.90
CA ALA A 16 3.85 12.06 3.00
C ALA A 16 3.17 11.89 4.37
N ASP A 17 2.03 12.57 4.58
CA ASP A 17 1.26 12.53 5.83
C ASP A 17 0.25 11.36 5.90
N SER A 18 0.29 10.43 4.94
CA SER A 18 -0.62 9.28 4.95
C SER A 18 -0.13 8.18 5.90
N ASP A 19 -1.04 7.60 6.68
CA ASP A 19 -0.79 6.39 7.48
C ASP A 19 -0.25 5.22 6.64
N ALA A 20 -0.56 5.25 5.33
CA ALA A 20 -0.04 4.31 4.35
C ALA A 20 1.49 4.36 4.25
N VAL A 21 2.08 5.55 4.20
CA VAL A 21 3.55 5.73 4.16
C VAL A 21 4.20 5.12 5.39
N GLN A 22 3.69 5.44 6.58
CA GLN A 22 4.26 4.95 7.85
C GLN A 22 4.19 3.43 7.96
N THR A 23 3.07 2.84 7.54
CA THR A 23 2.85 1.39 7.62
C THR A 23 3.68 0.64 6.58
N LEU A 24 3.70 1.11 5.32
CA LEU A 24 4.51 0.52 4.25
C LEU A 24 6.00 0.64 4.54
N ALA A 25 6.45 1.73 5.14
CA ALA A 25 7.85 1.92 5.53
C ALA A 25 8.36 0.86 6.52
N ARG A 26 7.45 0.24 7.30
CA ARG A 26 7.77 -0.84 8.26
C ARG A 26 7.93 -2.21 7.59
N CYS A 27 7.44 -2.39 6.36
CA CYS A 27 7.62 -3.63 5.62
C CYS A 27 9.08 -3.79 5.18
N ARG A 28 9.72 -4.90 5.54
CA ARG A 28 11.12 -5.20 5.21
C ARG A 28 11.26 -6.25 4.13
N THR A 29 10.23 -7.08 3.97
CA THR A 29 10.18 -8.17 3.00
C THR A 29 8.86 -8.17 2.23
N PHE A 30 8.87 -8.85 1.09
CA PHE A 30 7.66 -9.09 0.31
C PHE A 30 6.58 -9.83 1.11
N ALA A 31 6.98 -10.77 1.97
CA ALA A 31 6.07 -11.48 2.86
C ALA A 31 5.38 -10.56 3.89
N ASP A 32 5.99 -9.42 4.24
CA ASP A 32 5.34 -8.44 5.13
C ASP A 32 4.21 -7.71 4.39
N LEU A 33 4.42 -7.32 3.13
CA LEU A 33 3.39 -6.71 2.27
C LEU A 33 2.24 -7.68 1.99
N GLU A 34 2.54 -8.94 1.65
CA GLU A 34 1.51 -9.96 1.44
C GLU A 34 0.67 -10.17 2.71
N ARG A 35 1.33 -10.29 3.88
CA ARG A 35 0.62 -10.42 5.15
C ARG A 35 -0.25 -9.19 5.45
N LEU A 36 0.23 -7.99 5.14
CA LEU A 36 -0.54 -6.75 5.34
C LEU A 36 -1.79 -6.71 4.45
N ALA A 37 -1.62 -7.03 3.16
CA ALA A 37 -2.72 -7.08 2.19
C ALA A 37 -3.77 -8.15 2.54
N LEU A 38 -3.33 -9.33 3.03
CA LEU A 38 -4.23 -10.43 3.39
C LEU A 38 -4.94 -10.21 4.73
N ARG A 39 -4.25 -9.65 5.72
CA ARG A 39 -4.73 -9.64 7.11
C ARG A 39 -5.58 -8.43 7.46
N GLN A 40 -5.24 -7.27 6.91
CA GLN A 40 -5.99 -6.03 7.18
C GLN A 40 -6.54 -5.44 5.89
N GLY A 41 -5.83 -5.55 4.78
CA GLY A 41 -6.16 -4.86 3.53
C GLY A 41 -6.02 -3.35 3.66
N TRP A 42 -6.56 -2.75 4.72
CA TRP A 42 -6.47 -1.35 5.10
C TRP A 42 -5.14 -1.03 5.77
N ILE A 43 -4.59 0.13 5.42
CA ILE A 43 -3.29 0.61 5.87
C ILE A 43 -3.50 1.79 6.82
N GLY A 44 -4.18 1.56 7.94
CA GLY A 44 -4.46 2.61 8.93
C GLY A 44 -5.68 2.30 9.80
N PRO A 45 -5.83 3.01 10.93
CA PRO A 45 -6.99 2.89 11.81
C PRO A 45 -8.27 3.36 11.11
N GLU A 46 -9.39 2.74 11.49
CA GLU A 46 -10.71 3.04 10.95
C GLU A 46 -11.21 4.40 11.47
N LYS A 47 -10.80 5.51 10.82
CA LYS A 47 -11.42 6.83 11.00
C LYS A 47 -12.01 7.31 9.68
N GLY A 48 -13.19 7.91 9.77
CA GLY A 48 -14.14 8.08 8.68
C GLY A 48 -13.59 8.61 7.34
N GLY A 49 -14.25 8.19 6.26
CA GLY A 49 -14.23 8.84 4.96
C GLY A 49 -13.00 8.64 4.08
N LYS A 50 -11.78 8.47 4.59
CA LYS A 50 -10.57 8.32 3.76
C LYS A 50 -9.71 7.17 4.21
N ARG A 51 -9.86 6.02 3.56
CA ARG A 51 -9.16 4.79 3.97
C ARG A 51 -8.19 4.33 2.88
N PRO A 52 -6.88 4.38 3.10
CA PRO A 52 -5.93 3.76 2.19
C PRO A 52 -5.97 2.23 2.35
N ARG A 53 -6.09 1.49 1.25
CA ARG A 53 -6.10 0.03 1.18
C ARG A 53 -4.98 -0.45 0.28
N LEU A 54 -4.17 -1.39 0.77
CA LEU A 54 -3.23 -2.15 -0.02
C LEU A 54 -3.97 -3.29 -0.72
N VAL A 55 -3.96 -3.27 -2.04
CA VAL A 55 -4.54 -4.29 -2.90
C VAL A 55 -3.41 -5.00 -3.62
N MET A 56 -3.38 -6.33 -3.48
CA MET A 56 -2.43 -7.20 -4.18
C MET A 56 -3.12 -7.82 -5.40
N HIS A 57 -2.50 -7.68 -6.56
CA HIS A 57 -2.93 -8.36 -7.78
C HIS A 57 -2.23 -9.71 -7.94
N ARG A 58 -2.89 -10.66 -8.63
CA ARG A 58 -2.35 -12.01 -8.88
C ARG A 58 -1.05 -12.02 -9.69
N ASN A 59 -0.72 -10.93 -10.37
CA ASN A 59 0.51 -10.74 -11.13
C ASN A 59 1.70 -10.23 -10.28
N GLY A 60 1.53 -10.07 -8.96
CA GLY A 60 2.56 -9.57 -8.05
C GLY A 60 2.66 -8.04 -7.96
N SER A 61 1.75 -7.29 -8.58
CA SER A 61 1.68 -5.83 -8.40
C SER A 61 0.87 -5.44 -7.18
N PHE A 62 1.21 -4.27 -6.62
CA PHE A 62 0.53 -3.68 -5.47
C PHE A 62 -0.02 -2.31 -5.83
N LEU A 63 -1.24 -2.06 -5.35
CA LEU A 63 -1.99 -0.85 -5.56
C LEU A 63 -2.43 -0.31 -4.20
N VAL A 64 -2.18 0.97 -3.92
CA VAL A 64 -2.80 1.65 -2.77
C VAL A 64 -3.96 2.48 -3.31
N VAL A 65 -5.16 2.21 -2.78
CA VAL A 65 -6.39 2.95 -3.11
C VAL A 65 -6.92 3.67 -1.88
N GLU A 66 -7.39 4.89 -2.04
CA GLU A 66 -8.16 5.63 -1.04
C GLU A 66 -9.65 5.37 -1.28
N TYR A 67 -10.38 5.05 -0.22
CA TYR A 67 -11.84 4.92 -0.25
C TYR A 67 -12.47 6.20 0.31
N GLU A 68 -13.28 6.89 -0.51
CA GLU A 68 -14.06 8.09 -0.19
C GLU A 68 -15.55 7.84 -0.45
N ASP A 69 -16.34 7.69 0.62
CA ASP A 69 -17.81 7.64 0.57
C ASP A 69 -18.40 6.74 -0.55
N GLY A 70 -17.82 5.55 -0.73
CA GLY A 70 -18.25 4.56 -1.74
C GLY A 70 -17.45 4.56 -3.03
N TRP A 71 -16.64 5.60 -3.28
CA TRP A 71 -15.76 5.72 -4.44
C TRP A 71 -14.32 5.35 -4.10
N THR A 72 -13.58 4.84 -5.10
CA THR A 72 -12.16 4.51 -4.96
C THR A 72 -11.30 5.45 -5.81
N ARG A 73 -10.22 5.94 -5.22
CA ARG A 73 -9.18 6.70 -5.90
C ARG A 73 -7.85 5.96 -5.79
N THR A 74 -7.18 5.72 -6.91
CA THR A 74 -5.81 5.19 -6.87
C THR A 74 -4.83 6.26 -6.37
N LEU A 75 -4.07 5.95 -5.33
CA LEU A 75 -3.00 6.80 -4.82
C LEU A 75 -1.65 6.44 -5.46
N ALA A 76 -1.33 5.14 -5.54
CA ALA A 76 -0.11 4.67 -6.19
C ALA A 76 -0.24 3.23 -6.69
N HIS A 77 0.44 2.91 -7.79
CA HIS A 77 0.58 1.56 -8.34
C HIS A 77 2.06 1.22 -8.58
N HIS A 78 2.50 0.04 -8.18
CA HIS A 78 3.85 -0.45 -8.47
C HIS A 78 3.90 -1.96 -8.72
N PRO A 79 4.55 -2.40 -9.80
CA PRO A 79 4.87 -3.80 -10.00
C PRO A 79 6.06 -4.19 -9.11
N ILE A 80 5.88 -5.14 -8.17
CA ILE A 80 7.01 -5.71 -7.43
C ILE A 80 7.44 -6.99 -8.16
N ARG A 81 8.66 -7.00 -8.70
CA ARG A 81 9.25 -8.19 -9.32
C ARG A 81 9.82 -9.07 -8.20
N ARG A 82 9.33 -10.31 -8.08
CA ARG A 82 9.85 -11.33 -7.15
C ARG A 82 11.29 -11.71 -7.49
#